data_AF-A0A839QU36-F1
#
_entry.id   AF-A0A839QU36-F1
#
_cell.length_a   1.000
_cell.length_b   1.000
_cell.length_c   1.000
_cell.angle_alpha   90.00
_cell.angle_beta   90.00
_cell.angle_gamma   90.00
#
_symmetry.space_group_name_H-M   'P 1'
#
loop_
_entity.id
_entity.type
_entity.pdbx_description
1 polymer ?
#
loop_
_entity_poly.entity_id
_entity_poly.type
_entity_poly.pdbx_seq_one_letter_code
_entity_poly.pdbx_strand_id
1 'polypeptide(L)'
;MALNQTDRHHIQMMRAAGVAYSRIAAHLDLNANSVKTYCLRHGITVDPAVEQVTDPVGVWCLHCCKPIELRQGSKFCSTACRRAWWAAHRRVVTEELVCANCHRQVTVARTGQVKRKYCCHPCYVQHRFNTRGGKR
;
A
#
# COMPACT_ATOMS: atom_id res chain seq x y z
N MET A 1 -9.59 -16.30 5.70
CA MET A 1 -9.93 -14.96 6.24
C MET A 1 -11.40 -14.70 5.93
N ALA A 2 -12.19 -14.35 6.94
CA ALA A 2 -13.58 -13.96 6.74
C ALA A 2 -13.62 -12.56 6.11
N LEU A 3 -14.49 -12.35 5.11
CA LEU A 3 -14.68 -11.03 4.50
C LEU A 3 -15.40 -10.11 5.48
N ASN A 4 -14.87 -8.92 5.69
CA ASN A 4 -15.43 -7.93 6.60
C ASN A 4 -16.67 -7.27 5.95
N GLN A 5 -17.55 -6.64 6.73
CA GLN A 5 -18.76 -6.01 6.17
C GLN A 5 -18.43 -4.89 5.16
N THR A 6 -17.38 -4.11 5.42
CA THR A 6 -16.86 -3.09 4.51
C THR A 6 -16.37 -3.69 3.19
N ASP A 7 -15.58 -4.77 3.24
CA ASP A 7 -15.07 -5.44 2.03
C ASP A 7 -16.21 -5.97 1.17
N ARG A 8 -17.22 -6.57 1.80
CA ARG A 8 -18.42 -7.08 1.15
C ARG A 8 -19.17 -5.99 0.39
N HIS A 9 -19.33 -4.82 1.01
CA HIS A 9 -19.97 -3.66 0.38
C HIS A 9 -19.17 -3.16 -0.84
N HIS A 10 -17.84 -3.04 -0.71
CA HIS A 10 -16.99 -2.61 -1.81
C HIS A 10 -16.97 -3.61 -2.97
N ILE A 11 -16.93 -4.92 -2.67
CA ILE A 11 -17.02 -5.97 -3.69
C ILE A 11 -18.33 -5.85 -4.47
N GLN A 12 -19.46 -5.67 -3.79
CA GLN A 12 -20.77 -5.54 -4.44
C GLN A 12 -20.81 -4.32 -5.37
N MET A 13 -20.40 -3.16 -4.86
CA MET A 13 -20.36 -1.91 -5.63
C MET A 13 -19.47 -2.04 -6.88
N MET A 14 -18.22 -2.49 -6.71
CA MET A 14 -17.28 -2.61 -7.84
C MET A 14 -17.72 -3.67 -8.85
N ARG A 15 -18.32 -4.77 -8.38
CA ARG A 15 -18.79 -5.83 -9.28
C ARG A 15 -20.01 -5.39 -10.09
N ALA A 16 -20.94 -4.68 -9.47
CA ALA A 16 -22.09 -4.10 -10.17
C ALA A 16 -21.63 -3.12 -11.26
N ALA A 17 -20.59 -2.33 -10.99
CA ALA A 17 -19.98 -1.39 -11.94
C ALA A 17 -19.12 -2.05 -13.04
N GLY A 18 -19.08 -3.39 -13.13
CA GLY A 18 -18.40 -4.09 -14.22
C GLY A 18 -16.99 -4.57 -13.94
N VAL A 19 -16.44 -4.29 -12.76
CA VAL A 19 -15.05 -4.63 -12.47
C VAL A 19 -14.85 -6.15 -12.37
N ALA A 20 -13.78 -6.65 -12.96
CA ALA A 20 -13.40 -8.06 -12.90
C ALA A 20 -12.94 -8.49 -11.50
N TYR A 21 -13.21 -9.75 -11.12
CA TYR A 21 -12.89 -10.26 -9.78
C TYR A 21 -11.41 -10.10 -9.40
N SER A 22 -10.49 -10.33 -10.34
CA SER A 22 -9.04 -10.18 -10.12
C SER A 22 -8.65 -8.74 -9.81
N ARG A 23 -9.32 -7.76 -10.44
CA ARG A 23 -9.08 -6.33 -10.21
C ARG A 23 -9.65 -5.85 -8.88
N ILE A 24 -10.86 -6.30 -8.52
CA ILE A 24 -11.44 -6.05 -7.19
C ILE A 24 -10.52 -6.61 -6.10
N ALA A 25 -10.05 -7.83 -6.28
CA ALA A 25 -9.16 -8.50 -5.34
C ALA A 25 -7.85 -7.72 -5.16
N ALA A 26 -7.21 -7.31 -6.26
CA ALA A 26 -6.00 -6.49 -6.20
C ALA A 26 -6.24 -5.11 -5.55
N HIS A 27 -7.40 -4.49 -5.75
CA HIS A 27 -7.74 -3.18 -5.18
C HIS A 27 -7.97 -3.24 -3.67
N LEU A 28 -8.57 -4.32 -3.18
CA LEU A 28 -8.90 -4.53 -1.76
C LEU A 28 -7.84 -5.30 -0.99
N ASP A 29 -6.74 -5.71 -1.64
CA ASP A 29 -5.72 -6.61 -1.09
C ASP A 29 -6.32 -7.94 -0.55
N LEU A 30 -7.26 -8.49 -1.33
CA LEU A 30 -7.99 -9.72 -1.02
C LEU A 30 -7.60 -10.85 -1.97
N ASN A 31 -7.93 -12.08 -1.58
CA ASN A 31 -7.81 -13.23 -2.46
C ASN A 31 -8.93 -13.21 -3.53
N ALA A 32 -8.56 -13.39 -4.80
CA ALA A 32 -9.51 -13.42 -5.92
C ALA A 32 -10.60 -14.50 -5.77
N ASN A 33 -10.24 -15.66 -5.19
CA ASN A 33 -11.23 -16.71 -4.92
C ASN A 33 -12.25 -16.30 -3.87
N SER A 34 -11.85 -15.52 -2.84
CA SER A 34 -12.78 -15.02 -1.83
C SER A 34 -13.80 -14.05 -2.43
N VAL A 35 -13.35 -13.14 -3.31
CA VAL A 35 -14.23 -12.24 -4.07
C VAL A 35 -15.18 -13.05 -4.95
N LYS A 36 -14.67 -14.02 -5.72
CA LYS A 36 -15.46 -14.88 -6.61
C LYS A 36 -16.53 -15.66 -5.83
N THR A 37 -16.16 -16.36 -4.77
CA THR A 37 -17.09 -17.15 -3.95
C THR A 37 -18.16 -16.26 -3.31
N TYR A 38 -17.79 -15.05 -2.86
CA TYR A 38 -18.75 -14.10 -2.33
C TYR A 38 -19.77 -13.65 -3.38
N CYS A 39 -19.31 -13.19 -4.55
CA CYS A 39 -20.21 -12.76 -5.62
C CYS A 39 -21.15 -13.88 -6.08
N LEU A 40 -20.66 -15.13 -6.20
CA LEU A 40 -21.47 -16.28 -6.59
C LEU A 40 -22.55 -16.62 -5.56
N ARG A 41 -22.21 -16.64 -4.27
CA ARG A 41 -23.16 -16.98 -3.19
C ARG A 41 -24.27 -15.94 -3.03
N HIS A 42 -23.98 -14.68 -3.36
CA HIS A 42 -24.91 -13.57 -3.22
C HIS A 42 -25.55 -13.14 -4.54
N GLY A 43 -25.31 -13.86 -5.65
CA GLY A 43 -25.89 -13.55 -6.96
C GLY A 43 -25.50 -12.19 -7.52
N ILE A 44 -24.31 -11.67 -7.16
CA ILE A 44 -23.86 -10.34 -7.58
C ILE A 44 -23.36 -10.41 -9.02
N THR A 45 -24.17 -9.89 -9.93
CA THR A 45 -23.86 -9.78 -11.36
C THR A 45 -23.41 -8.37 -11.74
N VAL A 46 -22.88 -8.26 -12.94
CA VAL A 46 -22.59 -6.96 -13.57
C VAL A 46 -23.91 -6.30 -13.94
N ASP A 47 -24.01 -5.00 -13.73
CA ASP A 47 -25.15 -4.22 -14.21
C ASP A 47 -24.95 -3.86 -15.69
N PRO A 48 -25.77 -4.38 -16.62
CA PRO A 48 -25.65 -4.09 -18.04
C PRO A 48 -26.07 -2.67 -18.41
N ALA A 49 -26.77 -1.95 -17.52
CA ALA A 49 -27.22 -0.58 -17.76
C ALA A 49 -26.14 0.49 -17.49
N VAL A 50 -25.03 0.12 -16.86
CA VAL A 50 -23.95 1.04 -16.47
C VAL A 50 -22.74 0.86 -17.38
N GLU A 51 -22.08 1.98 -17.73
CA GLU A 51 -20.80 1.94 -18.44
C GLU A 51 -19.77 1.17 -17.62
N GLN A 52 -19.18 0.15 -18.25
CA GLN A 52 -18.37 -0.84 -17.57
C GLN A 52 -17.00 -0.27 -17.20
N VAL A 53 -16.66 -0.34 -15.91
CA VAL A 53 -15.35 0.11 -15.43
C VAL A 53 -14.36 -1.05 -15.50
N THR A 54 -13.39 -0.95 -16.41
CA THR A 54 -12.34 -1.97 -16.57
C THR A 54 -11.32 -1.95 -15.43
N ASP A 55 -10.93 -0.76 -14.96
CA ASP A 55 -9.94 -0.59 -13.89
C ASP A 55 -10.54 0.22 -12.73
N PRO A 56 -10.61 -0.33 -11.51
CA PRO A 56 -11.10 0.41 -10.36
C PRO A 56 -10.17 1.55 -9.93
N VAL A 57 -8.90 1.52 -10.36
CA VAL A 57 -7.93 2.57 -10.05
C VAL A 57 -8.27 3.84 -10.82
N GLY A 58 -8.40 4.96 -10.09
CA GLY A 58 -8.80 6.23 -10.68
C GLY A 58 -10.30 6.50 -10.61
N VAL A 59 -11.10 5.45 -10.37
CA VAL A 59 -12.55 5.55 -10.13
C VAL A 59 -12.85 5.50 -8.64
N TRP A 60 -12.24 4.56 -7.90
CA TRP A 60 -12.36 4.46 -6.45
C TRP A 60 -11.02 4.68 -5.75
N CYS A 61 -11.07 5.29 -4.57
CA CYS A 61 -9.91 5.54 -3.74
C CYS A 61 -9.26 4.22 -3.29
N LEU A 62 -7.94 4.11 -3.44
CA LEU A 62 -7.19 2.93 -2.98
C LEU A 62 -7.21 2.73 -1.45
N HIS A 63 -7.56 3.76 -0.67
CA HIS A 63 -7.60 3.66 0.79
C HIS A 63 -9.00 3.41 1.34
N CYS A 64 -9.98 4.23 0.94
CA CYS A 64 -11.31 4.22 1.53
C CYS A 64 -12.39 3.74 0.56
N CYS A 65 -12.03 3.34 -0.66
CA CYS A 65 -12.93 2.87 -1.72
C CYS A 65 -14.06 3.83 -2.12
N LYS A 66 -14.05 5.09 -1.67
CA LYS A 66 -14.99 6.11 -2.12
C LYS A 66 -14.72 6.51 -3.58
N PRO A 67 -15.76 6.87 -4.35
CA PRO A 67 -15.59 7.43 -5.69
C PRO A 67 -14.66 8.65 -5.68
N ILE A 68 -13.86 8.79 -6.72
CA ILE A 68 -12.94 9.91 -6.89
C ILE A 68 -13.59 10.94 -7.81
N GLU A 69 -14.02 12.07 -7.23
CA GLU A 69 -14.61 13.19 -7.98
C GLU A 69 -13.55 14.18 -8.51
N LEU A 70 -12.28 13.99 -8.09
CA LEU A 70 -11.16 14.85 -8.48
C LEU A 70 -10.73 14.58 -9.94
N ARG A 71 -9.74 15.34 -10.44
CA ARG A 71 -9.09 15.15 -11.75
C ARG A 71 -8.85 13.68 -12.09
N GLN A 72 -9.16 13.34 -13.35
CA GLN A 72 -8.81 12.07 -13.99
C GLN A 72 -7.36 11.67 -13.69
N GLY A 73 -7.15 10.40 -13.32
CA GLY A 73 -5.85 9.84 -12.98
C GLY A 73 -5.46 9.95 -11.49
N SER A 74 -6.28 10.57 -10.65
CA SER A 74 -6.06 10.59 -9.20
C SER A 74 -6.35 9.22 -8.58
N LYS A 75 -5.43 8.68 -7.75
CA LYS A 75 -5.61 7.38 -7.07
C LYS A 75 -6.29 7.47 -5.69
N PHE A 76 -6.44 8.68 -5.17
CA PHE A 76 -6.94 8.95 -3.82
C PHE A 76 -7.91 10.12 -3.83
N CYS A 77 -8.96 10.06 -3.01
CA CYS A 77 -9.90 11.16 -2.84
C CYS A 77 -9.33 12.35 -2.03
N SER A 78 -8.25 12.14 -1.27
CA SER A 78 -7.63 13.20 -0.45
C SER A 78 -6.16 12.93 -0.16
N THR A 79 -5.44 13.99 0.25
CA THR A 79 -4.06 13.90 0.74
C THR A 79 -3.96 13.06 2.02
N ALA A 80 -4.99 13.09 2.88
CA ALA A 80 -5.07 12.27 4.08
C ALA A 80 -5.13 10.77 3.72
N CYS A 81 -6.02 10.38 2.80
CA CYS A 81 -6.11 9.01 2.32
C CYS A 81 -4.80 8.53 1.66
N ARG A 82 -4.14 9.40 0.88
CA ARG A 82 -2.82 9.10 0.31
C ARG A 82 -1.79 8.77 1.40
N ARG A 83 -1.69 9.62 2.44
CA ARG A 83 -0.73 9.41 3.55
C ARG A 83 -1.03 8.14 4.33
N ALA A 84 -2.29 7.90 4.67
CA ALA A 84 -2.71 6.70 5.40
C ALA A 84 -2.44 5.42 4.61
N TRP A 85 -2.75 5.42 3.31
CA TRP A 85 -2.46 4.29 2.44
C TRP A 85 -0.95 3.99 2.39
N TRP A 86 -0.11 5.02 2.17
CA TRP A 86 1.33 4.85 2.18
C TRP A 86 1.86 4.37 3.54
N ALA A 87 1.29 4.80 4.66
CA ALA A 87 1.71 4.33 5.98
C ALA A 87 1.43 2.83 6.16
N ALA A 88 0.26 2.36 5.73
CA ALA A 88 -0.12 0.95 5.82
C ALA A 88 0.62 0.05 4.81
N HIS A 89 0.89 0.55 3.61
CA HIS A 89 1.47 -0.24 2.51
C HIS A 89 2.98 -0.03 2.33
N ARG A 90 3.63 0.70 3.24
CA ARG A 90 5.09 0.88 3.20
C ARG A 90 5.77 -0.41 3.62
N ARG A 91 6.26 -1.18 2.64
CA ARG A 91 7.16 -2.28 2.90
C ARG A 91 8.55 -1.75 3.24
N VAL A 92 8.94 -1.84 4.51
CA VAL A 92 10.32 -1.57 4.93
C VAL A 92 11.14 -2.84 4.67
N VAL A 93 12.06 -2.76 3.71
CA VAL A 93 13.05 -3.81 3.52
C VAL A 93 14.18 -3.54 4.51
N THR A 94 14.48 -4.50 5.36
CA THR A 94 15.58 -4.41 6.33
C THR A 94 16.79 -5.21 5.87
N GLU A 95 17.98 -4.77 6.27
CA GLU A 95 19.22 -5.52 6.09
C GLU A 95 19.99 -5.55 7.42
N GLU A 96 20.72 -6.64 7.66
CA GLU A 96 21.68 -6.71 8.76
C GLU A 96 22.96 -5.98 8.40
N LEU A 97 23.49 -5.22 9.36
CA LEU A 97 24.67 -4.40 9.20
C LEU A 97 25.52 -4.43 10.46
N VAL A 98 26.82 -4.67 10.30
CA VAL A 98 27.82 -4.36 11.32
C VAL A 98 28.34 -2.94 11.07
N CYS A 99 28.15 -2.04 12.04
CA CYS A 99 28.53 -0.64 11.87
C CYS A 99 30.06 -0.47 11.88
N ALA A 100 30.62 0.20 10.86
CA ALA A 100 32.06 0.46 10.79
C ALA A 100 32.62 1.36 11.93
N ASN A 101 31.76 2.12 12.62
CA ASN A 101 32.17 3.01 13.72
C ASN A 101 32.05 2.38 15.11
N CYS A 102 30.86 1.88 15.45
CA CYS A 102 30.59 1.35 16.79
C CYS A 102 30.66 -0.17 16.87
N HIS A 103 30.95 -0.84 15.75
CA HIS A 103 31.07 -2.31 15.63
C HIS A 103 29.83 -3.11 16.07
N ARG A 104 28.70 -2.45 16.35
CA ARG A 104 27.44 -3.12 16.70
C ARG A 104 26.78 -3.70 15.47
N GLN A 105 26.26 -4.91 15.62
CA GLN A 105 25.36 -5.55 14.68
C GLN A 105 23.95 -5.00 14.90
N VAL A 106 23.36 -4.43 13.85
CA VAL A 106 22.04 -3.82 13.87
C VAL A 106 21.25 -4.17 12.62
N THR A 107 19.94 -4.17 12.73
CA THR A 107 19.03 -4.24 11.58
C THR A 107 18.68 -2.82 11.16
N VAL A 108 19.00 -2.44 9.92
CA VAL A 108 18.72 -1.10 9.38
C VAL A 108 17.73 -1.19 8.21
N ALA A 109 16.93 -0.14 8.04
CA ALA A 109 16.11 0.00 6.86
C ALA A 109 17.02 0.20 5.62
N ARG A 110 16.88 -0.67 4.64
CA ARG A 110 17.58 -0.59 3.36
C ARG A 110 17.02 0.59 2.58
N THR A 111 17.83 1.63 2.43
CA THR A 111 17.46 2.87 1.74
C THR A 111 18.29 2.97 0.46
N GLY A 112 17.87 2.26 -0.59
CA GLY A 112 18.55 2.21 -1.88
C GLY A 112 19.27 0.88 -2.18
N GLN A 113 19.95 0.83 -3.32
CA GLN A 113 20.68 -0.37 -3.76
C GLN A 113 21.97 -0.59 -2.98
N VAL A 114 22.64 0.49 -2.58
CA VAL A 114 23.92 0.46 -1.86
C VAL A 114 23.69 0.10 -0.40
N LYS A 115 24.39 -0.93 0.07
CA LYS A 115 24.36 -1.36 1.48
C LYS A 115 24.87 -0.23 2.38
N ARG A 116 24.18 0.02 3.49
CA ARG A 116 24.65 1.00 4.48
C ARG A 116 25.95 0.52 5.13
N LYS A 117 26.82 1.45 5.52
CA LYS A 117 28.08 1.18 6.27
C LYS A 117 27.99 1.53 7.76
N TYR A 118 27.04 2.39 8.11
CA TYR A 118 26.88 2.93 9.46
C TYR A 118 25.44 2.72 9.96
N CYS A 119 25.27 2.41 11.24
CA CYS A 119 23.95 2.19 11.85
C CYS A 119 23.11 3.47 11.91
N CYS A 120 23.74 4.63 12.00
CA CYS A 120 23.09 5.93 12.11
C CYS A 120 23.98 7.07 11.59
N HIS A 121 23.38 8.24 11.35
CA HIS A 121 24.09 9.44 10.91
C HIS A 121 25.22 9.88 11.87
N PRO A 122 25.03 9.87 13.20
CA PRO A 122 26.13 10.15 14.14
C PRO A 122 27.36 9.25 13.96
N CYS A 123 27.16 7.94 13.71
CA CYS A 123 28.27 7.02 13.45
C CYS A 123 29.00 7.30 12.14
N TYR A 124 28.29 7.74 11.11
CA TYR A 124 28.91 8.20 9.86
C TYR A 124 29.81 9.42 10.12
N VAL A 125 29.30 10.43 10.85
CA VAL A 125 30.04 11.66 11.15
C VAL A 125 31.28 11.40 12.01
N GLN A 126 31.12 10.64 13.09
CA GLN A 126 32.21 10.28 13.99
C GLN A 126 33.34 9.55 13.25
N HIS A 127 32.99 8.53 12.46
CA HIS A 127 34.00 7.75 11.74
C HIS A 127 34.68 8.53 10.61
N ARG A 128 33.98 9.44 9.94
CA ARG A 128 34.55 10.18 8.79
C ARG A 128 35.33 11.43 9.19
N PHE A 129 34.89 12.12 10.25
CA PHE A 129 35.41 13.44 10.60
C PHE A 129 36.03 13.49 12.00
N ASN A 130 36.06 12.36 12.73
CA ASN A 130 36.57 12.25 14.10
C ASN A 130 35.97 13.29 15.08
N THR A 131 34.76 13.78 14.78
CA THR A 131 34.03 14.71 15.63
C THR A 131 33.06 13.94 16.50
N ARG A 132 32.82 14.39 17.74
CA ARG A 132 31.72 13.86 18.57
C ARG A 132 30.40 14.29 17.94
N GLY A 133 29.94 13.55 16.92
CA GLY A 133 28.80 13.89 16.07
C GLY A 133 27.60 14.38 16.87
N GLY A 134 27.44 15.68 16.92
CA GLY A 134 26.36 16.36 17.63
C GLY A 134 25.30 16.85 16.66
N LYS A 135 24.04 16.58 16.97
CA LYS A 135 23.00 17.59 16.79
C LYS A 135 22.57 18.01 18.19
N ARG A 136 22.68 19.30 18.49
CA ARG A 136 21.80 19.95 19.47
C ARG A 136 20.38 19.89 18.94
#